data_AF-A0A6J5XNS3-F1
#
_entry.id   AF-A0A6J5XNS3-F1
#
_cell.length_a   1.000
_cell.length_b   1.000
_cell.length_c   1.000
_cell.angle_alpha   90.00
_cell.angle_beta   90.00
_cell.angle_gamma   90.00
#
_symmetry.space_group_name_H-M   'P 1'
#
loop_
_entity.id
_entity.type
_entity.pdbx_description
1 polymer ?
#
loop_
_entity_poly.entity_id
_entity_poly.type
_entity_poly.pdbx_seq_one_letter_code
_entity_poly.pdbx_strand_id
1 'polypeptide(L)'
;MLAGHIWRCACKARKLADDQDTEVFIPIDDDYLISALDYLELHRPCASPLVMGPLSIRCPNLRINSWIRLPIYDADFGWGRPIFMGTAALFDGMCLLLPSASNGGNLSLMISLPSEHMKSFSNLLYDIQGHNFKIAPKL
;
A
#
# COMPACT_ATOMS: atom_id res chain seq x y z
N MET A 1 -11.22 -5.02 -5.53
CA MET A 1 -10.64 -6.34 -5.91
C MET A 1 -9.12 -6.44 -5.66
N LEU A 2 -8.27 -5.46 -6.03
CA LEU A 2 -6.80 -5.56 -5.83
C LEU A 2 -6.33 -5.39 -4.36
N ALA A 3 -6.77 -4.34 -3.67
CA ALA A 3 -6.38 -4.10 -2.27
C ALA A 3 -6.78 -5.26 -1.34
N GLY A 4 -7.97 -5.84 -1.56
CA GLY A 4 -8.43 -7.02 -0.83
C GLY A 4 -7.58 -8.27 -1.12
N HIS A 5 -7.11 -8.46 -2.36
CA HIS A 5 -6.18 -9.55 -2.70
C HIS A 5 -4.85 -9.36 -1.98
N ILE A 6 -4.28 -8.15 -2.02
CA ILE A 6 -3.04 -7.81 -1.29
C ILE A 6 -3.18 -8.08 0.21
N TRP A 7 -4.29 -7.61 0.82
CA TRP A 7 -4.59 -7.84 2.23
C TRP A 7 -4.67 -9.34 2.56
N ARG A 8 -5.42 -10.12 1.77
CA ARG A 8 -5.56 -11.57 1.96
C ARG A 8 -4.22 -12.30 1.84
N CYS A 9 -3.39 -11.95 0.85
CA CYS A 9 -2.06 -12.52 0.68
C CYS A 9 -1.15 -12.20 1.86
N ALA A 10 -1.22 -10.96 2.38
CA ALA A 10 -0.45 -10.54 3.55
C ALA A 10 -0.87 -11.29 4.82
N CYS A 11 -2.17 -11.43 5.09
CA CYS A 11 -2.68 -12.18 6.25
C CYS A 11 -2.25 -13.65 6.20
N LYS A 12 -2.41 -14.30 5.04
CA LYS A 12 -1.97 -15.69 4.84
C LYS A 12 -0.46 -15.85 4.97
N ALA A 13 0.33 -14.94 4.40
CA ALA A 13 1.79 -14.99 4.49
C ALA A 13 2.28 -14.82 5.94
N ARG A 14 1.59 -13.97 6.71
CA ARG A 14 1.83 -13.73 8.15
C ARG A 14 1.30 -14.84 9.07
N LYS A 15 0.51 -15.79 8.53
CA LYS A 15 -0.14 -16.86 9.31
C LYS A 15 -1.00 -16.30 10.45
N LEU A 16 -1.71 -15.21 10.19
CA LEU A 16 -2.69 -14.66 11.14
C LEU A 16 -3.83 -15.67 11.33
N ALA A 17 -4.47 -15.63 12.50
CA ALA A 17 -5.60 -16.50 12.80
C ALA A 17 -6.80 -16.16 11.90
N ASP A 18 -7.57 -17.18 11.51
CA ASP A 18 -8.73 -17.00 10.61
C ASP A 18 -9.87 -16.21 11.28
N ASP A 19 -9.91 -16.19 12.61
CA ASP A 19 -10.89 -15.50 13.46
C ASP A 19 -10.37 -14.16 14.03
N GLN A 20 -9.22 -13.68 13.57
CA GLN A 20 -8.68 -12.41 14.04
C GLN A 20 -9.54 -11.23 13.56
N ASP A 21 -10.09 -10.45 14.49
CA ASP A 21 -10.83 -9.23 14.19
C ASP A 21 -9.98 -8.27 13.34
N THR A 22 -10.58 -7.74 12.27
CA THR A 22 -9.95 -6.80 11.36
C THR A 22 -10.86 -5.61 11.11
N GLU A 23 -10.36 -4.42 11.38
CA GLU A 23 -11.02 -3.17 10.99
C GLU A 23 -10.43 -2.66 9.68
N VAL A 24 -11.31 -2.25 8.76
CA VAL A 24 -10.92 -1.64 7.49
C VAL A 24 -11.30 -0.16 7.53
N PHE A 25 -10.29 0.69 7.50
CA PHE A 25 -10.48 2.14 7.50
C PHE A 25 -10.41 2.70 6.07
N ILE A 26 -11.52 3.26 5.58
CA ILE A 26 -11.58 3.96 4.29
C ILE A 26 -12.31 5.28 4.51
N PRO A 27 -11.61 6.44 4.53
CA PRO A 27 -12.28 7.72 4.62
C PRO A 27 -12.90 8.04 3.26
N ILE A 28 -14.23 7.97 3.17
CA ILE A 28 -14.95 8.09 1.89
C ILE A 28 -16.05 9.15 1.86
N ASP A 29 -16.52 9.63 3.01
CA ASP A 29 -17.66 10.54 3.08
C ASP A 29 -17.32 11.90 3.70
N ASP A 30 -18.03 12.93 3.25
CA ASP A 30 -17.80 14.32 3.63
C ASP A 30 -18.09 14.55 5.13
N ASP A 31 -19.13 13.90 5.67
CA ASP A 31 -19.54 14.05 7.07
C ASP A 31 -18.46 13.53 8.03
N TYR A 32 -17.85 12.38 7.71
CA TYR A 32 -16.74 11.81 8.46
C TYR A 32 -15.51 12.70 8.38
N LEU A 33 -15.19 13.25 7.20
CA LEU A 33 -14.05 14.16 7.03
C LEU A 33 -14.24 15.44 7.86
N ILE A 34 -15.44 16.01 7.86
CA ILE A 34 -15.79 17.17 8.67
C ILE A 34 -15.70 16.82 10.16
N SER A 35 -16.27 15.69 10.59
CA SER A 35 -16.18 15.22 11.98
C SER A 35 -14.74 14.96 12.43
N ALA A 36 -13.89 14.43 11.55
CA ALA A 36 -12.48 14.24 11.82
C ALA A 36 -11.74 15.58 11.99
N LEU A 37 -12.10 16.61 11.21
CA LEU A 37 -11.57 17.97 11.40
C LEU A 37 -12.02 18.56 12.75
N ASP A 38 -13.31 18.45 13.09
CA ASP A 38 -13.85 18.91 14.38
C ASP A 38 -13.15 18.22 15.56
N TYR A 39 -12.93 16.91 15.45
CA TYR A 39 -12.20 16.13 16.44
C TYR A 39 -10.76 16.64 16.59
N LEU A 40 -10.06 16.93 15.48
CA LEU A 40 -8.71 17.47 15.51
C LEU A 40 -8.64 18.86 16.14
N GLU A 41 -9.65 19.71 15.91
CA GLU A 41 -9.71 21.06 16.49
C GLU A 41 -9.86 21.02 18.01
N LEU A 42 -10.72 20.13 18.54
CA LEU A 42 -10.95 19.96 19.97
C LEU A 42 -9.71 19.50 20.74
N HIS A 43 -8.77 18.79 20.09
CA HIS A 43 -7.59 18.21 20.72
C HIS A 43 -6.29 19.01 20.49
N ARG A 44 -6.38 20.25 19.98
CA ARG A 44 -5.22 21.17 19.89
C ARG A 44 -4.79 21.63 21.30
N PRO A 45 -3.47 21.74 21.60
CA PRO A 45 -2.33 21.77 20.67
C PRO A 45 -1.61 20.41 20.49
N CYS A 46 -2.03 19.36 21.20
CA CYS A 46 -1.31 18.08 21.23
C CYS A 46 -1.87 17.09 20.19
N ALA A 47 -1.55 17.29 18.91
CA ALA A 47 -1.84 16.33 17.84
C ALA A 47 -0.84 15.16 17.77
N SER A 48 0.20 15.16 18.61
CA SER A 48 1.23 14.11 18.64
C SER A 48 0.73 12.68 18.86
N PRO A 49 -0.27 12.37 19.71
CA PRO A 49 -0.77 11.00 19.87
C PRO A 49 -1.58 10.51 18.65
N LEU A 50 -1.98 11.41 17.74
CA LEU A 50 -2.72 11.08 16.51
C LEU A 50 -1.78 10.81 15.32
N VAL A 51 -0.47 11.07 15.48
CA VAL A 51 0.52 10.78 14.44
C VAL A 51 0.77 9.27 14.39
N MET A 52 0.20 8.62 13.38
CA MET A 52 0.41 7.21 13.10
C MET A 52 1.81 6.97 12.54
N GLY A 53 2.77 6.71 13.42
CA GLY A 53 4.15 6.42 13.06
C GLY A 53 4.35 5.01 12.48
N PRO A 54 5.59 4.65 12.07
CA PRO A 54 5.90 3.35 11.46
C PRO A 54 5.53 2.13 12.30
N LEU A 55 5.46 2.29 13.62
CA LEU A 55 5.05 1.22 14.54
C LEU A 55 3.58 0.84 14.39
N SER A 56 2.73 1.80 14.03
CA SER A 56 1.28 1.62 13.91
C SER A 56 0.87 0.73 12.74
N ILE A 57 1.76 0.53 11.76
CA ILE A 57 1.51 -0.25 10.55
C ILE A 57 2.20 -1.61 10.55
N ARG A 58 2.90 -1.98 11.64
CA ARG A 58 3.50 -3.32 11.77
C ARG A 58 2.44 -4.40 11.92
N CYS A 59 2.83 -5.65 11.70
CA CYS A 59 2.00 -6.82 11.95
C CYS A 59 1.25 -6.70 13.31
N PRO A 60 -0.07 -6.91 13.36
CA PRO A 60 -0.93 -7.43 12.27
C PRO A 60 -1.42 -6.40 11.25
N ASN A 61 -1.15 -5.11 11.44
CA ASN A 61 -1.69 -4.02 10.63
C ASN A 61 -1.06 -3.97 9.21
N LEU A 62 -1.79 -3.35 8.29
CA LEU A 62 -1.38 -3.17 6.90
C LEU A 62 -1.92 -1.83 6.38
N ARG A 63 -1.07 -1.02 5.75
CA ARG A 63 -1.47 0.24 5.09
C ARG A 63 -1.28 0.13 3.59
N ILE A 64 -2.35 0.33 2.83
CA ILE A 64 -2.34 0.30 1.37
C ILE A 64 -2.57 1.72 0.85
N ASN A 65 -1.54 2.30 0.23
CA ASN A 65 -1.61 3.60 -0.43
C ASN A 65 -1.60 3.42 -1.95
N SER A 66 -2.29 4.30 -2.67
CA SER A 66 -2.34 4.28 -4.14
C SER A 66 -1.92 5.64 -4.71
N TRP A 67 -0.90 5.64 -5.57
CA TRP A 67 -0.46 6.81 -6.34
C TRP A 67 -0.86 6.70 -7.81
N ILE A 68 -1.72 5.74 -8.18
CA ILE A 68 -2.14 5.49 -9.57
C ILE A 68 -2.78 6.73 -10.21
N ARG A 69 -3.48 7.54 -9.41
CA ARG A 69 -4.17 8.75 -9.87
C ARG A 69 -3.35 10.04 -9.70
N LEU A 70 -2.12 9.94 -9.20
CA LEU A 70 -1.24 11.09 -9.02
C LEU A 70 -0.35 11.26 -10.26
N PRO A 71 -0.10 12.50 -10.73
CA PRO A 71 0.74 12.79 -11.89
C PRO A 71 2.25 12.65 -11.56
N ILE A 72 2.66 11.52 -10.99
CA ILE A 72 4.01 11.33 -10.44
C ILE A 72 5.13 11.30 -11.48
N TYR A 73 4.79 11.13 -12.76
CA TYR A 73 5.74 11.14 -13.88
C TYR A 73 5.72 12.44 -14.70
N ASP A 74 4.96 13.45 -14.28
CA ASP A 74 4.81 14.70 -15.05
C ASP A 74 5.87 15.76 -14.72
N ALA A 75 6.75 15.48 -13.75
CA ALA A 75 7.86 16.35 -13.42
C ALA A 75 8.93 16.33 -14.53
N ASP A 76 8.95 17.36 -15.38
CA ASP A 76 9.98 17.57 -16.40
C ASP A 76 10.69 18.91 -16.14
N PHE A 77 11.99 18.82 -15.81
CA PHE A 77 12.83 19.98 -15.53
C PHE A 77 13.65 20.45 -16.76
N GLY A 78 13.38 19.89 -17.94
CA GLY A 78 14.11 20.16 -19.19
C GLY A 78 15.05 19.02 -19.62
N TRP A 79 15.12 17.94 -18.84
CA TRP A 79 15.88 16.72 -19.17
C TRP A 79 14.98 15.52 -19.48
N GLY A 80 13.66 15.74 -19.60
CA GLY A 80 12.67 14.71 -19.82
C GLY A 80 12.04 14.19 -18.52
N ARG A 81 11.02 13.35 -18.69
CA ARG A 81 10.23 12.76 -17.61
C ARG A 81 11.02 11.72 -16.82
N PRO A 82 10.74 11.52 -15.53
CA PRO A 82 11.40 10.50 -14.72
C PRO A 82 11.10 9.10 -15.24
N ILE A 83 12.14 8.26 -15.25
CA ILE A 83 12.01 6.83 -15.60
C ILE A 83 11.38 6.01 -14.47
N PHE A 84 11.48 6.49 -13.23
CA PHE A 84 10.94 5.85 -12.03
C PHE A 84 10.59 6.91 -10.98
N MET A 85 9.48 6.71 -10.29
CA MET A 85 9.07 7.51 -9.13
C MET A 85 8.47 6.57 -8.09
N GLY A 86 8.89 6.70 -6.83
CA GLY A 86 8.44 5.86 -5.73
C GLY A 86 8.88 6.40 -4.37
N THR A 87 8.60 5.63 -3.32
CA THR A 87 9.04 5.97 -1.96
C THR A 87 10.51 5.61 -1.74
N ALA A 88 11.23 6.43 -0.97
CA ALA A 88 12.63 6.17 -0.60
C ALA A 88 12.77 5.11 0.51
N ALA A 89 11.76 4.96 1.37
CA ALA A 89 11.76 3.98 2.46
C ALA A 89 10.40 3.28 2.56
N LEU A 90 10.44 1.99 2.89
CA LEU A 90 9.28 1.18 3.22
C LEU A 90 9.48 0.58 4.61
N PHE A 91 8.39 0.47 5.36
CA PHE A 91 8.35 -0.17 6.67
C PHE A 91 7.46 -1.42 6.59
N ASP A 92 7.61 -2.35 7.53
CA ASP A 92 6.70 -3.49 7.63
C ASP A 92 5.24 -3.02 7.60
N GLY A 93 4.46 -3.69 6.75
CA GLY A 93 3.04 -3.45 6.55
C GLY A 93 2.71 -2.26 5.65
N MET A 94 3.71 -1.59 5.06
CA MET A 94 3.47 -0.56 4.05
C MET A 94 3.36 -1.18 2.65
N CYS A 95 2.26 -0.88 1.96
CA CYS A 95 2.02 -1.18 0.55
C CYS A 95 1.79 0.12 -0.22
N LEU A 96 2.40 0.24 -1.40
CA LEU A 96 2.22 1.37 -2.31
C LEU A 96 1.99 0.87 -3.74
N LEU A 97 0.85 1.23 -4.31
CA LEU A 97 0.52 0.98 -5.71
C LEU A 97 0.98 2.16 -6.57
N LEU A 98 1.79 1.87 -7.57
CA LEU A 98 2.36 2.83 -8.50
C LEU A 98 1.84 2.59 -9.93
N PRO A 99 1.57 3.68 -10.70
CA PRO A 99 1.43 3.57 -12.14
C PRO A 99 2.79 3.24 -12.78
N SER A 100 2.76 2.55 -13.91
CA SER A 100 3.96 2.40 -14.75
C SER A 100 4.35 3.75 -15.37
N ALA A 101 5.65 3.99 -15.50
CA ALA A 101 6.19 5.12 -16.27
C ALA A 101 5.81 5.03 -17.77
N SER A 102 5.57 3.80 -18.25
CA SER A 102 5.05 3.56 -19.60
C SER A 102 3.53 3.66 -19.57
N ASN A 103 2.93 4.32 -20.56
CA ASN A 103 1.47 4.45 -20.70
C ASN A 103 0.74 3.10 -20.96
N GLY A 104 1.39 1.95 -20.77
CA GLY A 104 0.87 0.62 -21.04
C GLY A 104 -0.14 0.08 -20.01
N GLY A 105 -0.63 0.91 -19.09
CA GLY A 105 -1.63 0.51 -18.10
C GLY A 105 -1.15 -0.46 -17.01
N ASN A 106 0.15 -0.80 -17.03
CA ASN A 106 0.76 -1.66 -16.02
C ASN A 106 0.83 -0.96 -14.66
N LEU A 107 0.71 -1.75 -13.59
CA LEU A 107 0.83 -1.29 -12.22
C LEU A 107 2.01 -1.99 -11.54
N SER A 108 2.65 -1.30 -10.61
CA SER A 108 3.68 -1.87 -9.76
C SER A 108 3.24 -1.82 -8.30
N LEU A 109 3.46 -2.90 -7.57
CA LEU A 109 3.23 -2.96 -6.12
C LEU A 109 4.58 -2.93 -5.40
N MET A 110 4.79 -1.89 -4.60
CA MET A 110 5.87 -1.85 -3.61
C MET A 110 5.30 -2.30 -2.25
N ILE A 111 5.93 -3.26 -1.61
CA ILE A 111 5.51 -3.74 -0.28
C ILE A 111 6.73 -4.11 0.55
N SER A 112 6.67 -3.86 1.85
CA SER A 112 7.65 -4.37 2.82
C SER A 112 6.97 -5.21 3.89
N LEU A 113 7.50 -6.41 4.08
CA LEU A 113 7.13 -7.39 5.10
C LEU A 113 8.42 -8.03 5.63
N PRO A 114 8.42 -8.62 6.84
CA PRO A 114 9.52 -9.45 7.31
C PRO A 114 9.92 -10.50 6.26
N SER A 115 11.23 -10.77 6.15
CA SER A 115 11.81 -11.66 5.12
C SER A 115 11.19 -13.06 5.12
N GLU A 116 10.82 -13.55 6.31
CA GLU A 116 10.10 -14.81 6.52
C GLU A 116 8.76 -14.91 5.79
N HIS A 117 8.07 -13.78 5.59
CA HIS A 117 6.76 -13.74 4.94
C HIS A 117 6.84 -13.38 3.45
N MET A 118 7.88 -12.65 3.04
CA MET A 118 7.95 -12.07 1.69
C MET A 118 7.88 -13.12 0.56
N LYS A 119 8.54 -14.26 0.73
CA LYS A 119 8.50 -15.36 -0.27
C LYS A 119 7.09 -15.97 -0.38
N SER A 120 6.45 -16.21 0.76
CA SER A 120 5.07 -16.73 0.81
C SER A 120 4.09 -15.73 0.20
N PHE A 121 4.20 -14.46 0.57
CA PHE A 121 3.41 -13.36 0.02
C PHE A 121 3.53 -13.28 -1.49
N SER A 122 4.76 -13.29 -2.04
CA SER A 122 4.99 -13.23 -3.48
C SER A 122 4.28 -14.38 -4.20
N ASN A 123 4.41 -15.60 -3.70
CA ASN A 123 3.75 -16.76 -4.30
C ASN A 123 2.22 -16.61 -4.29
N LEU A 124 1.65 -16.21 -3.15
CA LEU A 124 0.21 -16.00 -2.99
C LEU A 124 -0.32 -14.85 -3.86
N LEU A 125 0.49 -13.80 -4.07
CA LEU A 125 0.11 -12.65 -4.86
C LEU A 125 -0.02 -13.02 -6.33
N TYR A 126 0.93 -13.81 -6.86
CA TYR A 126 0.94 -14.26 -8.26
C TYR A 126 0.08 -15.49 -8.52
N ASP A 127 -0.35 -16.21 -7.47
CA ASP A 127 -1.36 -17.27 -7.55
C ASP A 127 -2.78 -16.70 -7.71
N ILE A 128 -2.94 -15.84 -8.72
CA ILE A 128 -4.22 -15.35 -9.20
C ILE A 128 -4.75 -16.46 -10.10
N GLN A 129 -5.49 -17.42 -9.55
CA GLN A 129 -5.95 -18.58 -10.32
C GLN A 129 -6.59 -18.19 -11.66
N GLY A 130 -5.96 -18.61 -12.77
CA GLY A 130 -6.55 -18.65 -14.11
C GLY A 130 -5.66 -18.15 -15.26
N HIS A 131 -4.86 -19.07 -15.84
CA HIS A 131 -4.16 -19.00 -17.14
C HIS A 131 -2.84 -18.19 -17.26
N ASN A 132 -1.76 -18.97 -17.39
CA ASN A 132 -0.55 -18.71 -18.19
C ASN A 132 -0.04 -17.27 -18.28
N PHE A 133 0.78 -16.85 -17.32
CA PHE A 133 1.83 -15.87 -17.61
C PHE A 133 3.17 -16.39 -17.12
N LYS A 134 4.01 -16.77 -18.09
CA LYS A 134 5.41 -17.15 -17.89
C LYS A 134 6.18 -15.95 -17.34
N ILE A 135 6.88 -16.18 -16.25
CA ILE A 135 7.85 -15.25 -15.67
C ILE A 135 8.97 -15.06 -16.69
N ALA A 136 9.17 -13.83 -17.18
CA ALA A 136 10.40 -13.47 -17.88
C ALA A 136 11.55 -13.38 -16.86
N PRO A 137 12.77 -13.83 -17.21
CA PRO A 137 13.90 -13.82 -16.29
C PRO A 137 14.28 -12.40 -15.90
N LYS A 138 14.73 -12.25 -14.66
CA LYS A 138 15.39 -11.03 -14.17
C LYS A 138 16.59 -10.71 -15.07
N LEU A 139 16.65 -9.47 -15.56
CA LEU A 139 17.89 -8.84 -16.00
C LEU A 139 18.72 -8.46 -14.77
#